data_AF-A0A2E7JQH8-F1
#
_entry.id   AF-A0A2E7JQH8-F1
#
_cell.length_a   1.000
_cell.length_b   1.000
_cell.length_c   1.000
_cell.angle_alpha   90.00
_cell.angle_beta   90.00
_cell.angle_gamma   90.00
#
_symmetry.space_group_name_H-M   'P 1'
#
loop_
_entity.id
_entity.type
_entity.pdbx_description
1 polymer ?
#
loop_
_entity_poly.entity_id
_entity_poly.type
_entity_poly.pdbx_seq_one_letter_code
_entity_poly.pdbx_strand_id
1 'polypeptide(L)'
;MCYAGVLTLALIAYACSDSDPVQSAQTEDGARARLAVMRQEVDVLVGDACGAIEDCRYVGIGAKPCGGPWEYIIYSTAATDSAALAERLGQYNAFEADMNRRYGYSSDCSVPNEPVLGCEAGRCVDLVQGGSNLLQGSGTVSVSPDQVPDPAPAEAILPRFAMDMDVASDAFDVQEARIEGDVLTVVVGYSGGCEAHQFALLASLAATRSIPPQHRLKLLHQGNGDGCEAYLTSALRFDLTPFRGLYPELAGVAFYLEGVEDVLDYVF
;
A
#
# COMPACT_ATOMS: atom_id res chain seq x y z
N MET A 1 -55.66 -64.87 20.39
CA MET A 1 -56.00 -64.42 21.75
C MET A 1 -56.02 -62.90 21.74
N CYS A 2 -57.16 -62.30 22.08
CA CYS A 2 -57.29 -60.84 22.24
C CYS A 2 -56.36 -60.37 23.37
N TYR A 3 -55.71 -59.22 23.17
CA TYR A 3 -55.80 -58.12 24.13
C TYR A 3 -55.78 -56.80 23.38
N ALA A 4 -56.82 -56.01 23.67
CA ALA A 4 -56.96 -54.61 23.28
C ALA A 4 -56.06 -53.75 24.17
N GLY A 5 -55.37 -52.79 23.56
CA GLY A 5 -54.59 -51.76 24.24
C GLY A 5 -54.61 -50.50 23.38
N VAL A 6 -55.68 -49.73 23.52
CA VAL A 6 -55.82 -48.37 23.00
C VAL A 6 -54.94 -47.46 23.87
N LEU A 7 -53.98 -46.73 23.29
CA LEU A 7 -53.73 -45.32 23.63
C LEU A 7 -52.63 -44.71 22.73
N THR A 8 -53.08 -43.77 21.90
CA THR A 8 -52.33 -42.59 21.40
C THR A 8 -50.97 -42.83 20.74
N LEU A 9 -51.04 -43.06 19.42
CA LEU A 9 -49.97 -42.79 18.47
C LEU A 9 -49.72 -41.26 18.42
N ALA A 10 -48.78 -40.77 19.23
CA ALA A 10 -48.24 -39.43 19.05
C ALA A 10 -47.33 -39.45 17.82
N LEU A 11 -47.90 -39.16 16.65
CA LEU A 11 -47.15 -38.76 15.46
C LEU A 11 -46.40 -37.47 15.80
N ILE A 12 -45.16 -37.62 16.23
CA ILE A 12 -44.19 -36.52 16.20
C ILE A 12 -43.94 -36.27 14.72
N ALA A 13 -44.69 -35.34 14.13
CA ALA A 13 -44.33 -34.72 12.87
C ALA A 13 -43.04 -33.93 13.15
N TYR A 14 -41.90 -34.60 13.03
CA TYR A 14 -40.61 -33.94 12.93
C TYR A 14 -40.61 -33.27 11.56
N ALA A 15 -41.13 -32.04 11.52
CA ALA A 15 -40.93 -31.16 10.40
C ALA A 15 -39.43 -30.83 10.39
N CYS A 16 -38.67 -31.59 9.61
CA CYS A 16 -37.39 -31.10 9.12
C CYS A 16 -37.73 -29.86 8.29
N SER A 17 -37.52 -28.67 8.85
CA SER A 17 -37.43 -27.47 8.04
C SER A 17 -36.14 -27.62 7.23
N ASP A 18 -36.25 -28.13 6.00
CA ASP A 18 -35.23 -27.85 4.99
C ASP A 18 -35.21 -26.33 4.84
N SER A 19 -34.24 -25.69 5.50
CA SER A 19 -33.91 -24.32 5.20
C SER A 19 -33.37 -24.29 3.77
N ASP A 20 -34.24 -24.01 2.81
CA ASP A 20 -33.86 -23.86 1.41
C ASP A 20 -32.74 -22.82 1.29
N PRO A 21 -31.58 -23.16 0.72
CA PRO A 21 -30.47 -22.21 0.53
C PRO A 21 -30.85 -21.01 -0.36
N VAL A 22 -31.96 -21.12 -1.09
CA VAL A 22 -32.53 -20.05 -1.93
C VAL A 22 -33.19 -18.95 -1.07
N GLN A 23 -33.77 -19.29 0.08
CA GLN A 23 -34.45 -18.31 0.94
C GLN A 23 -33.49 -17.54 1.85
N SER A 24 -32.42 -18.17 2.31
CA SER A 24 -31.40 -17.49 3.12
C SER A 24 -30.72 -16.36 2.34
N ALA A 25 -30.48 -16.53 1.03
CA ALA A 25 -29.90 -15.49 0.16
C ALA A 25 -30.79 -14.25 -0.08
N GLN A 26 -32.06 -14.27 0.33
CA GLN A 26 -33.00 -13.14 0.17
C GLN A 26 -33.13 -12.27 1.43
N THR A 27 -32.61 -12.72 2.57
CA THR A 27 -32.53 -11.89 3.78
C THR A 27 -31.32 -10.97 3.71
N GLU A 28 -31.37 -9.86 4.45
CA GLU A 28 -30.22 -8.96 4.55
C GLU A 28 -28.97 -9.69 5.07
N ASP A 29 -29.14 -10.55 6.09
CA ASP A 29 -28.06 -11.36 6.67
C ASP A 29 -27.43 -12.31 5.66
N GLY A 30 -28.24 -13.00 4.84
CA GLY A 30 -27.70 -13.89 3.82
C GLY A 30 -27.09 -13.16 2.63
N ALA A 31 -27.59 -11.96 2.29
CA ALA A 31 -26.93 -11.09 1.32
C ALA A 31 -25.54 -10.65 1.81
N ARG A 32 -25.41 -10.26 3.09
CA ARG A 32 -24.09 -9.94 3.69
C ARG A 32 -23.15 -11.16 3.71
N ALA A 33 -23.66 -12.34 4.07
CA ALA A 33 -22.87 -13.57 4.05
C ALA A 33 -22.40 -13.91 2.63
N ARG A 34 -23.26 -13.73 1.62
CA ARG A 34 -22.90 -13.92 0.22
C ARG A 34 -21.84 -12.92 -0.24
N LEU A 35 -21.98 -11.64 0.08
CA LEU A 35 -20.98 -10.62 -0.25
C LEU A 35 -19.60 -10.98 0.34
N ALA A 36 -19.57 -11.48 1.57
CA ALA A 36 -18.33 -11.94 2.22
C ALA A 36 -17.68 -13.13 1.50
N VAL A 37 -18.47 -14.10 1.02
CA VAL A 37 -17.95 -15.19 0.17
C VAL A 37 -17.43 -14.63 -1.15
N MET A 38 -18.15 -13.68 -1.75
CA MET A 38 -17.70 -13.05 -2.99
C MET A 38 -16.38 -12.32 -2.83
N ARG A 39 -16.14 -11.70 -1.67
CA ARG A 39 -14.85 -11.10 -1.31
C ARG A 39 -13.72 -12.13 -1.28
N GLN A 40 -13.92 -13.26 -0.60
CA GLN A 40 -12.91 -14.33 -0.56
C GLN A 40 -12.55 -14.84 -1.97
N GLU A 41 -13.53 -14.94 -2.85
CA GLU A 41 -13.29 -15.34 -4.24
C GLU A 41 -12.48 -14.30 -5.04
N VAL A 42 -12.60 -13.00 -4.72
CA VAL A 42 -11.70 -11.97 -5.27
C VAL A 42 -10.29 -12.16 -4.70
N ASP A 43 -10.16 -12.30 -3.38
CA ASP A 43 -8.86 -12.38 -2.71
C ASP A 43 -8.02 -13.57 -3.21
N VAL A 44 -8.65 -14.70 -3.56
CA VAL A 44 -7.99 -15.89 -4.14
C VAL A 44 -7.39 -15.62 -5.53
N LEU A 45 -7.95 -14.67 -6.29
CA LEU A 45 -7.45 -14.32 -7.62
C LEU A 45 -6.25 -13.37 -7.57
N VAL A 46 -6.06 -12.66 -6.45
CA VAL A 46 -5.04 -11.61 -6.32
C VAL A 46 -3.67 -12.24 -6.10
N GLY A 47 -2.82 -12.16 -7.12
CA GLY A 47 -1.38 -12.38 -7.01
C GLY A 47 -0.63 -11.06 -6.99
N ASP A 48 0.32 -10.89 -6.07
CA ASP A 48 1.07 -9.64 -5.90
C ASP A 48 2.56 -9.77 -6.21
N ALA A 49 3.03 -10.92 -6.71
CA ALA A 49 4.44 -11.12 -7.04
C ALA A 49 4.86 -10.23 -8.23
N CYS A 50 5.95 -9.46 -8.07
CA CYS A 50 6.47 -8.55 -9.10
C CYS A 50 7.98 -8.72 -9.29
N GLY A 51 8.44 -8.43 -10.52
CA GLY A 51 9.86 -8.21 -10.82
C GLY A 51 10.21 -6.73 -10.85
N ALA A 52 9.26 -5.87 -11.23
CA ALA A 52 9.41 -4.43 -11.25
C ALA A 52 8.06 -3.72 -11.01
N ILE A 53 8.08 -2.41 -10.82
CA ILE A 53 6.86 -1.62 -10.55
C ILE A 53 5.86 -1.66 -11.72
N GLU A 54 6.34 -1.86 -12.95
CA GLU A 54 5.52 -1.95 -14.16
C GLU A 54 4.59 -3.16 -14.17
N ASP A 55 4.86 -4.17 -13.33
CA ASP A 55 3.97 -5.31 -13.11
C ASP A 55 2.80 -4.93 -12.17
N CYS A 56 2.98 -3.93 -11.31
CA CYS A 56 2.05 -3.60 -10.26
C CYS A 56 0.90 -2.71 -10.76
N ARG A 57 -0.32 -3.07 -10.41
CA ARG A 57 -1.54 -2.31 -10.68
C ARG A 57 -2.41 -2.28 -9.43
N TYR A 58 -3.39 -1.39 -9.41
CA TYR A 58 -4.45 -1.43 -8.42
C TYR A 58 -5.82 -1.33 -9.09
N VAL A 59 -6.85 -1.76 -8.39
CA VAL A 59 -8.24 -1.69 -8.84
C VAL A 59 -9.18 -1.47 -7.65
N GLY A 60 -10.20 -0.63 -7.83
CA GLY A 60 -11.18 -0.36 -6.79
C GLY A 60 -12.12 -1.55 -6.56
N ILE A 61 -12.34 -1.91 -5.30
CA ILE A 61 -13.34 -2.90 -4.90
C ILE A 61 -14.46 -2.26 -4.09
N GLY A 62 -15.67 -2.71 -4.38
CA GLY A 62 -16.90 -2.28 -3.78
C GLY A 62 -17.59 -1.13 -4.49
N ALA A 63 -18.78 -0.84 -4.00
CA ALA A 63 -19.65 0.22 -4.46
C ALA A 63 -20.17 0.98 -3.25
N LYS A 64 -19.60 2.16 -2.98
CA LYS A 64 -20.16 3.09 -1.99
C LYS A 64 -21.49 3.66 -2.48
N PRO A 65 -22.50 3.86 -1.60
CA PRO A 65 -23.75 4.54 -1.94
C PRO A 65 -23.57 5.90 -2.63
N CYS A 66 -22.54 6.67 -2.25
CA CYS A 66 -22.19 7.96 -2.85
C CYS A 66 -21.39 7.87 -4.15
N GLY A 67 -21.04 6.66 -4.60
CA GLY A 67 -20.16 6.41 -5.73
C GLY A 67 -18.70 6.16 -5.32
N GLY A 68 -17.98 5.46 -6.20
CA GLY A 68 -16.59 5.03 -5.97
C GLY A 68 -16.46 3.73 -5.17
N PRO A 69 -15.22 3.20 -5.05
CA PRO A 69 -14.94 1.99 -4.30
C PRO A 69 -14.84 2.26 -2.79
N TRP A 70 -14.93 1.19 -1.99
CA TRP A 70 -14.62 1.26 -0.57
C TRP A 70 -13.11 1.35 -0.31
N GLU A 71 -12.34 0.64 -1.11
CA GLU A 71 -10.90 0.46 -0.98
C GLU A 71 -10.29 0.04 -2.34
N TYR A 72 -8.97 -0.03 -2.39
CA TYR A 72 -8.23 -0.50 -3.55
C TYR A 72 -7.53 -1.82 -3.26
N ILE A 73 -7.55 -2.73 -4.23
CA ILE A 73 -6.78 -3.96 -4.23
C ILE A 73 -5.55 -3.74 -5.11
N ILE A 74 -4.39 -4.04 -4.55
CA ILE A 74 -3.11 -4.05 -5.27
C ILE A 74 -2.85 -5.46 -5.78
N TYR A 75 -2.46 -5.57 -7.05
CA TYR A 75 -2.18 -6.84 -7.70
C TYR A 75 -1.05 -6.66 -8.72
N SER A 76 -0.47 -7.78 -9.15
CA SER A 76 0.51 -7.85 -10.22
C SER A 76 -0.10 -8.43 -11.48
N THR A 77 0.08 -7.76 -12.62
CA THR A 77 -0.31 -8.29 -13.94
C THR A 77 0.52 -9.51 -14.35
N ALA A 78 1.69 -9.71 -13.75
CA ALA A 78 2.54 -10.89 -14.00
C ALA A 78 2.06 -12.12 -13.22
N ALA A 79 1.38 -11.92 -12.08
CA ALA A 79 0.96 -13.00 -11.18
C ALA A 79 -0.56 -13.20 -11.10
N THR A 80 -1.35 -12.36 -11.77
CA THR A 80 -2.82 -12.36 -11.71
C THR A 80 -3.44 -12.45 -13.10
N ASP A 81 -4.44 -13.32 -13.27
CA ASP A 81 -5.36 -13.25 -14.41
C ASP A 81 -6.23 -11.98 -14.26
N SER A 82 -5.76 -10.91 -14.89
CA SER A 82 -6.38 -9.58 -14.79
C SER A 82 -7.79 -9.55 -15.36
N ALA A 83 -8.10 -10.41 -16.33
CA ALA A 83 -9.44 -10.49 -16.92
C ALA A 83 -10.41 -11.20 -15.96
N ALA A 84 -10.01 -12.33 -15.39
CA ALA A 84 -10.81 -13.04 -14.39
C ALA A 84 -11.03 -12.19 -13.13
N LEU A 85 -9.99 -11.48 -12.66
CA LEU A 85 -10.10 -10.55 -11.54
C LEU A 85 -11.09 -9.41 -11.84
N ALA A 86 -10.98 -8.79 -13.02
CA ALA A 86 -11.88 -7.70 -13.42
C ALA A 86 -13.35 -8.16 -13.53
N GLU A 87 -13.60 -9.35 -14.09
CA GLU A 87 -14.95 -9.93 -14.14
C GLU A 87 -15.50 -10.16 -12.73
N ARG A 88 -14.69 -10.75 -11.84
CA ARG A 88 -15.10 -11.05 -10.47
C ARG A 88 -15.40 -9.81 -9.65
N LEU A 89 -14.57 -8.78 -9.79
CA LEU A 89 -14.79 -7.46 -9.19
C LEU A 89 -16.07 -6.81 -9.72
N GLY A 90 -16.34 -6.91 -11.02
CA GLY A 90 -17.59 -6.44 -11.60
C GLY A 90 -18.82 -7.09 -10.96
N GLN A 91 -18.77 -8.40 -10.73
CA GLN A 91 -19.84 -9.13 -10.04
C GLN A 91 -19.98 -8.69 -8.57
N TYR A 92 -18.87 -8.54 -7.85
CA TYR A 92 -18.85 -8.06 -6.46
C TYR A 92 -19.46 -6.65 -6.34
N ASN A 93 -18.95 -5.71 -7.13
CA ASN A 93 -19.37 -4.30 -7.09
C ASN A 93 -20.85 -4.16 -7.48
N ALA A 94 -21.31 -4.91 -8.48
CA ALA A 94 -22.72 -4.90 -8.89
C ALA A 94 -23.65 -5.46 -7.81
N PHE A 95 -23.22 -6.52 -7.12
CA PHE A 95 -24.00 -7.11 -6.03
C PHE A 95 -24.10 -6.17 -4.82
N GLU A 96 -22.99 -5.53 -4.42
CA GLU A 96 -23.00 -4.55 -3.33
C GLU A 96 -23.84 -3.30 -3.68
N ALA A 97 -23.75 -2.81 -4.92
CA ALA A 97 -24.57 -1.69 -5.40
C ALA A 97 -26.08 -2.01 -5.39
N ASP A 98 -26.45 -3.27 -5.66
CA ASP A 98 -27.83 -3.74 -5.51
C ASP A 98 -28.25 -3.82 -4.04
N MET A 99 -27.39 -4.32 -3.15
CA MET A 99 -27.64 -4.30 -1.69
C MET A 99 -27.86 -2.88 -1.16
N ASN A 100 -27.04 -1.91 -1.56
CA ASN A 100 -27.21 -0.51 -1.16
C ASN A 100 -28.60 0.04 -1.51
N ARG A 101 -29.10 -0.30 -2.71
CA ARG A 101 -30.44 0.12 -3.17
C ARG A 101 -31.57 -0.59 -2.44
N ARG A 102 -31.41 -1.89 -2.13
CA ARG A 102 -32.44 -2.71 -1.47
C ARG A 102 -32.61 -2.37 0.00
N TYR A 103 -31.50 -2.16 0.71
CA TYR A 103 -31.47 -2.02 2.16
C TYR A 103 -31.27 -0.57 2.62
N GLY A 104 -31.08 0.37 1.70
CA GLY A 104 -30.98 1.81 2.02
C GLY A 104 -29.69 2.17 2.76
N TYR A 105 -28.59 1.48 2.47
CA TYR A 105 -27.30 1.79 3.09
C TYR A 105 -26.80 3.18 2.71
N SER A 106 -26.05 3.79 3.62
CA SER A 106 -25.43 5.11 3.46
C SER A 106 -23.94 5.01 3.74
N SER A 107 -23.19 5.98 3.21
CA SER A 107 -21.76 6.14 3.43
C SER A 107 -21.45 7.56 3.93
N ASP A 108 -20.27 7.74 4.50
CA ASP A 108 -19.71 9.01 4.93
C ASP A 108 -19.26 9.93 3.77
N CYS A 109 -19.46 9.49 2.52
CA CYS A 109 -18.98 10.16 1.31
C CYS A 109 -17.46 10.42 1.27
N SER A 110 -16.68 9.67 2.06
CA SER A 110 -15.22 9.71 1.99
C SER A 110 -14.72 9.03 0.72
N VAL A 111 -13.60 9.51 0.18
CA VAL A 111 -12.89 8.88 -0.93
C VAL A 111 -11.64 8.22 -0.36
N PRO A 112 -11.42 6.91 -0.59
CA PRO A 112 -10.17 6.28 -0.17
C PRO A 112 -9.00 6.88 -0.94
N ASN A 113 -7.85 7.03 -0.28
CA ASN A 113 -6.64 7.49 -0.95
C ASN A 113 -6.22 6.46 -2.02
N GLU A 114 -5.79 6.96 -3.16
CA GLU A 114 -5.22 6.12 -4.21
C GLU A 114 -3.84 5.61 -3.77
N PRO A 115 -3.52 4.32 -3.99
CA PRO A 115 -2.22 3.76 -3.63
C PRO A 115 -1.09 4.35 -4.46
N VAL A 116 0.08 4.51 -3.85
CA VAL A 116 1.32 4.76 -4.59
C VAL A 116 2.07 3.44 -4.69
N LEU A 117 2.16 2.89 -5.89
CA LEU A 117 2.68 1.53 -6.06
C LEU A 117 4.20 1.47 -5.94
N GLY A 118 4.69 0.33 -5.44
CA GLY A 118 6.09 -0.07 -5.49
C GLY A 118 6.23 -1.58 -5.56
N CYS A 119 7.38 -2.06 -6.03
CA CYS A 119 7.76 -3.47 -5.98
C CYS A 119 8.83 -3.66 -4.88
N GLU A 120 8.42 -4.14 -3.72
CA GLU A 120 9.28 -4.27 -2.54
C GLU A 120 9.40 -5.74 -2.16
N ALA A 121 10.63 -6.26 -2.06
CA ALA A 121 10.91 -7.68 -1.79
C ALA A 121 10.13 -8.66 -2.70
N GLY A 122 9.97 -8.29 -3.98
CA GLY A 122 9.26 -9.07 -4.99
C GLY A 122 7.74 -9.07 -4.84
N ARG A 123 7.16 -8.13 -4.08
CA ARG A 123 5.71 -7.96 -3.92
C ARG A 123 5.26 -6.54 -4.23
N CYS A 124 4.11 -6.41 -4.88
CA CYS A 124 3.45 -5.14 -5.09
C CYS A 124 2.88 -4.62 -3.76
N VAL A 125 3.29 -3.42 -3.37
CA VAL A 125 2.90 -2.80 -2.10
C VAL A 125 2.39 -1.37 -2.31
N ASP A 126 1.64 -0.87 -1.33
CA ASP A 126 1.36 0.56 -1.20
C ASP A 126 2.53 1.23 -0.46
N LEU A 127 3.15 2.22 -1.09
CA LEU A 127 4.23 3.02 -0.53
C LEU A 127 3.71 4.16 0.36
N VAL A 128 2.39 4.40 0.39
CA VAL A 128 1.77 5.36 1.30
C VAL A 128 1.77 4.80 2.71
N GLN A 129 2.43 5.50 3.64
CA GLN A 129 2.50 5.10 5.04
C GLN A 129 1.73 6.08 5.93
N GLY A 130 1.02 5.54 6.92
CA GLY A 130 0.34 6.32 7.97
C GLY A 130 1.02 6.12 9.33
N GLY A 131 1.50 7.20 9.94
CA GLY A 131 1.94 7.21 11.35
C GLY A 131 3.27 6.49 11.67
N SER A 132 3.44 6.10 12.93
CA SER A 132 4.67 5.79 13.70
C SER A 132 5.65 4.75 13.14
N ASN A 133 5.45 4.25 11.92
CA ASN A 133 6.21 3.14 11.35
C ASN A 133 7.08 3.52 10.14
N LEU A 134 7.38 4.81 9.95
CA LEU A 134 8.14 5.33 8.81
C LEU A 134 9.60 4.82 8.73
N LEU A 135 10.12 4.27 9.83
CA LEU A 135 11.47 3.72 9.93
C LEU A 135 11.51 2.19 10.17
N GLN A 136 10.39 1.47 9.99
CA GLN A 136 10.41 -0.01 9.98
C GLN A 136 10.02 -0.57 8.61
N GLY A 137 10.73 -1.60 8.16
CA GLY A 137 10.47 -2.30 6.90
C GLY A 137 11.44 -1.94 5.77
N SER A 138 11.14 -2.41 4.56
CA SER A 138 12.09 -2.51 3.43
C SER A 138 12.41 -1.19 2.67
N GLY A 139 12.02 -0.04 3.21
CA GLY A 139 12.32 1.32 2.71
C GLY A 139 13.22 2.10 3.67
N THR A 140 14.01 1.39 4.48
CA THR A 140 15.08 1.97 5.29
C THR A 140 16.44 1.42 4.86
N VAL A 141 17.43 2.30 4.75
CA VAL A 141 18.84 1.90 4.63
C VAL A 141 19.41 1.79 6.03
N SER A 142 20.01 0.65 6.37
CA SER A 142 20.81 0.54 7.58
C SER A 142 22.29 0.61 7.23
N VAL A 143 23.00 1.56 7.83
CA VAL A 143 24.45 1.73 7.68
C VAL A 143 25.13 1.23 8.95
N SER A 144 25.84 0.11 8.86
CA SER A 144 26.62 -0.43 9.99
C SER A 144 28.01 0.22 10.10
N PRO A 145 28.61 0.28 11.30
CA PRO A 145 29.94 0.86 11.53
C PRO A 145 31.05 0.30 10.65
N ASP A 146 30.97 -0.99 10.29
CA ASP A 146 32.00 -1.70 9.52
C ASP A 146 31.95 -1.41 8.01
N GLN A 147 30.96 -0.65 7.50
CA GLN A 147 30.73 -0.43 6.07
C GLN A 147 31.37 0.84 5.47
N VAL A 148 32.36 1.43 6.14
CA VAL A 148 33.04 2.65 5.66
C VAL A 148 34.52 2.29 5.38
N PRO A 149 35.07 2.29 4.14
CA PRO A 149 34.62 2.91 2.88
C PRO A 149 34.81 2.03 1.61
N ASP A 150 33.74 1.57 0.96
CA ASP A 150 33.73 1.32 -0.49
C ASP A 150 32.26 1.36 -1.00
N PRO A 151 31.89 2.32 -1.86
CA PRO A 151 30.54 2.55 -2.34
C PRO A 151 30.08 1.48 -3.35
N ALA A 152 30.13 0.20 -2.96
CA ALA A 152 29.32 -0.79 -3.65
C ALA A 152 27.87 -0.32 -3.47
N PRO A 153 27.17 0.08 -4.55
CA PRO A 153 25.92 0.77 -4.38
C PRO A 153 24.95 -0.19 -3.71
N ALA A 154 24.55 0.13 -2.48
CA ALA A 154 23.34 -0.44 -1.93
C ALA A 154 22.27 -0.30 -3.01
N GLU A 155 21.53 -1.39 -3.24
CA GLU A 155 20.40 -1.39 -4.14
C GLU A 155 19.52 -0.17 -3.83
N ALA A 156 19.06 0.52 -4.87
CA ALA A 156 18.28 1.74 -4.65
C ALA A 156 16.98 1.33 -3.96
N ILE A 157 16.73 1.87 -2.77
CA ILE A 157 15.51 1.54 -2.01
C ILE A 157 14.38 2.49 -2.39
N LEU A 158 13.13 2.06 -2.20
CA LEU A 158 11.98 2.89 -2.53
C LEU A 158 11.76 3.99 -1.48
N PRO A 159 11.34 5.20 -1.90
CA PRO A 159 10.89 6.25 -0.99
C PRO A 159 9.60 5.83 -0.26
N ARG A 160 9.36 6.47 0.88
CA ARG A 160 8.11 6.35 1.65
C ARG A 160 7.23 7.56 1.39
N PHE A 161 5.99 7.35 0.96
CA PHE A 161 5.05 8.45 0.73
C PHE A 161 4.32 8.77 2.03
N ALA A 162 4.53 9.97 2.55
CA ALA A 162 4.02 10.40 3.84
C ALA A 162 2.96 11.50 3.68
N MET A 163 1.90 11.40 4.50
CA MET A 163 0.91 12.47 4.65
C MET A 163 1.45 13.61 5.52
N ASP A 164 2.23 13.25 6.55
CA ASP A 164 2.91 14.18 7.44
C ASP A 164 4.41 14.14 7.17
N MET A 165 4.96 15.29 6.78
CA MET A 165 6.40 15.46 6.49
C MET A 165 7.17 15.95 7.72
N ASP A 166 6.49 16.37 8.79
CA ASP A 166 7.08 16.99 9.97
C ASP A 166 7.46 15.93 11.02
N VAL A 167 8.22 14.93 10.57
CA VAL A 167 8.69 13.81 11.39
C VAL A 167 10.05 14.16 12.01
N ALA A 168 10.23 13.84 13.28
CA ALA A 168 11.50 14.07 13.99
C ALA A 168 12.62 13.19 13.39
N SER A 169 13.84 13.73 13.40
CA SER A 169 15.05 13.07 12.89
C SER A 169 16.23 13.46 13.77
N ASP A 170 17.16 12.52 13.96
CA ASP A 170 18.47 12.82 14.53
C ASP A 170 19.28 13.70 13.57
N ALA A 171 20.32 14.37 14.08
CA ALA A 171 21.14 15.30 13.30
C ALA A 171 21.98 14.59 12.23
N PHE A 172 22.12 15.22 11.08
CA PHE A 172 23.01 14.85 9.97
C PHE A 172 23.17 16.07 9.04
N ASP A 173 24.14 16.01 8.16
CA ASP A 173 24.38 17.00 7.11
C ASP A 173 24.13 16.37 5.74
N VAL A 174 23.45 17.08 4.84
CA VAL A 174 23.42 16.72 3.42
C VAL A 174 24.59 17.40 2.74
N GLN A 175 25.54 16.60 2.22
CA GLN A 175 26.73 17.09 1.55
C GLN A 175 26.52 17.25 0.03
N GLU A 176 25.77 16.33 -0.56
CA GLU A 176 25.46 16.31 -2.00
C GLU A 176 24.12 15.62 -2.24
N ALA A 177 23.36 16.10 -3.22
CA ALA A 177 22.20 15.40 -3.76
C ALA A 177 22.19 15.51 -5.28
N ARG A 178 22.02 14.38 -5.97
CA ARG A 178 21.96 14.35 -7.44
C ARG A 178 21.05 13.24 -7.94
N ILE A 179 20.45 13.46 -9.09
CA ILE A 179 19.60 12.47 -9.78
C ILE A 179 20.34 12.01 -11.03
N GLU A 180 20.50 10.70 -11.16
CA GLU A 180 21.09 10.04 -12.33
C GLU A 180 20.14 8.92 -12.79
N GLY A 181 19.50 9.12 -13.95
CA GLY A 181 18.42 8.23 -14.39
C GLY A 181 17.28 8.20 -13.37
N ASP A 182 16.91 7.01 -12.91
CA ASP A 182 15.83 6.79 -11.93
C ASP A 182 16.31 6.76 -10.48
N VAL A 183 17.55 7.19 -10.21
CA VAL A 183 18.13 7.09 -8.87
C VAL A 183 18.51 8.45 -8.33
N LEU A 184 17.91 8.82 -7.19
CA LEU A 184 18.40 9.90 -6.35
C LEU A 184 19.53 9.37 -5.46
N THR A 185 20.71 9.95 -5.59
CA THR A 185 21.84 9.72 -4.68
C THR A 185 21.98 10.91 -3.74
N VAL A 186 21.98 10.65 -2.43
CA VAL A 186 22.24 11.66 -1.40
C VAL A 186 23.45 11.26 -0.57
N VAL A 187 24.47 12.11 -0.55
CA VAL A 187 25.64 11.94 0.30
C VAL A 187 25.38 12.66 1.61
N VAL A 188 25.38 11.91 2.71
CA VAL A 188 25.12 12.42 4.05
C VAL A 188 26.36 12.27 4.94
N GLY A 189 26.57 13.26 5.81
CA GLY A 189 27.53 13.20 6.91
C GLY A 189 26.84 13.15 8.26
N TYR A 190 27.33 12.35 9.20
CA TYR A 190 26.73 12.23 10.54
C TYR A 190 27.76 11.73 11.57
N SER A 191 27.52 12.04 12.85
CA SER A 191 28.34 11.53 13.96
C SER A 191 27.87 10.14 14.38
N GLY A 192 28.81 9.23 14.68
CA GLY A 192 28.50 7.89 15.21
C GLY A 192 29.69 6.94 15.09
N GLY A 193 29.39 5.68 14.74
CA GLY A 193 30.38 4.65 14.41
C GLY A 193 30.45 3.48 15.40
N CYS A 194 29.48 3.36 16.29
CA CYS A 194 29.36 2.22 17.21
C CYS A 194 28.05 1.47 17.04
N GLU A 195 26.98 2.15 16.63
CA GLU A 195 25.69 1.54 16.35
C GLU A 195 25.36 1.63 14.86
N ALA A 196 24.38 0.83 14.42
CA ALA A 196 23.84 0.97 13.07
C ALA A 196 22.97 2.23 12.98
N HIS A 197 23.15 3.01 11.92
CA HIS A 197 22.30 4.17 11.63
C HIS A 197 21.24 3.77 10.61
N GLN A 198 20.04 4.35 10.71
CA GLN A 198 18.95 4.09 9.77
C GLN A 198 18.55 5.37 9.05
N PHE A 199 18.31 5.25 7.75
CA PHE A 199 17.86 6.34 6.90
C PHE A 199 16.62 5.96 6.10
N ALA A 200 15.71 6.90 5.91
CA ALA A 200 14.58 6.77 5.00
C ALA A 200 14.35 8.08 4.24
N LEU A 201 13.93 7.98 2.97
CA LEU A 201 13.50 9.13 2.20
C LEU A 201 11.97 9.23 2.25
N LEU A 202 11.46 10.27 2.89
CA LEU A 202 10.07 10.64 2.80
C LEU A 202 9.81 11.48 1.56
N ALA A 203 8.69 11.20 0.91
CA ALA A 203 8.13 11.98 -0.16
C ALA A 203 6.73 12.46 0.19
N SER A 204 6.40 13.70 -0.18
CA SER A 204 5.04 14.21 0.00
C SER A 204 4.05 13.39 -0.81
N LEU A 205 2.94 12.96 -0.20
CA LEU A 205 1.90 12.22 -0.90
C LEU A 205 1.28 13.02 -2.06
N ALA A 206 1.10 14.33 -1.85
CA ALA A 206 0.59 15.24 -2.86
C ALA A 206 1.71 16.11 -3.45
N ALA A 207 1.62 16.37 -4.76
CA ALA A 207 2.42 17.37 -5.44
C ALA A 207 1.75 18.75 -5.43
N THR A 208 2.53 19.79 -5.72
CA THR A 208 1.98 21.11 -6.01
C THR A 208 1.25 21.12 -7.36
N ARG A 209 0.33 22.08 -7.53
CA ARG A 209 -0.40 22.30 -8.80
C ARG A 209 0.46 23.09 -9.79
N SER A 210 1.57 22.50 -10.24
CA SER A 210 2.54 23.09 -11.19
C SER A 210 2.94 22.09 -12.29
N ILE A 211 3.70 22.56 -13.29
CA ILE A 211 4.28 21.73 -14.35
C ILE A 211 5.77 22.09 -14.48
N PRO A 212 6.71 21.15 -14.23
CA PRO A 212 6.46 19.80 -13.71
C PRO A 212 5.86 19.86 -12.30
N PRO A 213 5.06 18.84 -11.88
CA PRO A 213 4.59 18.73 -10.50
C PRO A 213 5.77 18.73 -9.55
N GLN A 214 5.60 19.33 -8.37
CA GLN A 214 6.68 19.42 -7.39
C GLN A 214 6.34 18.65 -6.14
N HIS A 215 7.26 17.78 -5.69
CA HIS A 215 7.17 17.08 -4.42
C HIS A 215 8.20 17.62 -3.42
N ARG A 216 7.84 17.57 -2.13
CA ARG A 216 8.81 17.76 -1.05
C ARG A 216 9.43 16.42 -0.71
N LEU A 217 10.75 16.39 -0.56
CA LEU A 217 11.49 15.26 -0.03
C LEU A 217 12.10 15.62 1.33
N LYS A 218 12.16 14.65 2.23
CA LYS A 218 12.84 14.78 3.52
C LYS A 218 13.57 13.49 3.84
N LEU A 219 14.85 13.59 4.20
CA LEU A 219 15.57 12.46 4.77
C LEU A 219 15.30 12.38 6.28
N LEU A 220 15.01 11.18 6.75
CA LEU A 220 15.00 10.85 8.16
C LEU A 220 16.25 10.07 8.51
N HIS A 221 16.79 10.37 9.68
CA HIS A 221 17.95 9.71 10.26
C HIS A 221 17.62 9.27 11.68
N GLN A 222 17.94 8.01 12.01
CA GLN A 222 17.90 7.47 13.35
C GLN A 222 19.27 6.88 13.68
N GLY A 223 19.99 7.54 14.58
CA GLY A 223 21.32 7.13 15.05
C GLY A 223 21.28 6.13 16.19
N ASN A 224 20.09 5.69 16.62
CA ASN A 224 19.91 4.67 17.66
C ASN A 224 20.61 4.96 19.00
N GLY A 225 20.82 6.25 19.31
CA GLY A 225 21.50 6.68 20.52
C GLY A 225 23.02 6.44 20.50
N ASP A 226 23.62 6.33 19.31
CA ASP A 226 25.07 6.19 19.16
C ASP A 226 25.80 7.38 19.82
N GLY A 227 26.57 7.08 20.86
CA GLY A 227 27.36 8.06 21.60
C GLY A 227 28.75 8.29 21.00
N CYS A 228 29.11 7.61 19.92
CA CYS A 228 30.40 7.76 19.26
C CYS A 228 30.45 9.04 18.41
N GLU A 229 31.63 9.64 18.35
CA GLU A 229 31.83 10.99 17.81
C GLU A 229 32.56 11.00 16.45
N ALA A 230 32.73 9.83 15.81
CA ALA A 230 33.38 9.79 14.51
C ALA A 230 32.45 10.41 13.46
N TYR A 231 33.00 11.28 12.60
CA TYR A 231 32.24 11.84 11.49
C TYR A 231 32.30 10.86 10.31
N LEU A 232 31.17 10.22 10.02
CA LEU A 232 31.00 9.26 8.95
C LEU A 232 30.38 9.91 7.72
N THR A 233 30.59 9.32 6.56
CA THR A 233 29.97 9.76 5.30
C THR A 233 29.46 8.56 4.53
N SER A 234 28.21 8.65 4.06
CA SER A 234 27.50 7.55 3.40
C SER A 234 26.74 8.07 2.18
N ALA A 235 26.76 7.29 1.09
CA ALA A 235 25.97 7.56 -0.10
C ALA A 235 24.69 6.70 -0.08
N LEU A 236 23.55 7.36 0.08
CA LEU A 236 22.22 6.74 0.08
C LEU A 236 21.64 6.80 -1.33
N ARG A 237 20.97 5.72 -1.77
CA ARG A 237 20.39 5.61 -3.12
C ARG A 237 18.91 5.28 -3.03
N PHE A 238 18.09 6.07 -3.71
CA PHE A 238 16.63 5.93 -3.71
C PHE A 238 16.08 5.82 -5.12
N ASP A 239 15.22 4.84 -5.34
CA ASP A 239 14.55 4.57 -6.61
C ASP A 239 13.34 5.52 -6.79
N LEU A 240 13.39 6.34 -7.85
CA LEU A 240 12.39 7.34 -8.20
C LEU A 240 11.33 6.83 -9.19
N THR A 241 11.41 5.57 -9.64
CA THR A 241 10.42 4.99 -10.56
C THR A 241 8.96 5.09 -10.09
N PRO A 242 8.62 5.09 -8.77
CA PRO A 242 7.24 5.35 -8.34
C PRO A 242 6.69 6.69 -8.86
N PHE A 243 7.51 7.74 -8.95
CA PHE A 243 7.04 9.06 -9.43
C PHE A 243 6.76 9.06 -10.94
N ARG A 244 7.54 8.32 -11.74
CA ARG A 244 7.21 8.12 -13.16
C ARG A 244 5.84 7.45 -13.31
N GLY A 245 5.56 6.45 -12.48
CA GLY A 245 4.27 5.76 -12.44
C GLY A 245 3.09 6.66 -12.05
N LEU A 246 3.32 7.66 -11.20
CA LEU A 246 2.30 8.65 -10.81
C LEU A 246 1.99 9.66 -11.93
N TYR A 247 2.94 9.91 -12.82
CA TYR A 247 2.84 10.95 -13.86
C TYR A 247 3.18 10.41 -15.26
N PRO A 248 2.48 9.38 -15.76
CA PRO A 248 2.83 8.72 -17.02
C PRO A 248 2.71 9.62 -18.26
N GLU A 249 1.95 10.71 -18.16
CA GLU A 249 1.70 11.66 -19.26
C GLU A 249 2.60 12.92 -19.22
N LEU A 250 3.53 12.99 -18.26
CA LEU A 250 4.44 14.13 -18.08
C LEU A 250 5.88 13.75 -18.39
N ALA A 251 6.72 14.74 -18.65
CA ALA A 251 8.15 14.54 -18.95
C ALA A 251 9.05 14.54 -17.70
N GLY A 252 8.48 14.75 -16.52
CA GLY A 252 9.27 14.84 -15.30
C GLY A 252 8.55 15.42 -14.10
N VAL A 253 9.29 15.43 -12.98
CA VAL A 253 8.88 15.88 -11.65
C VAL A 253 10.05 16.69 -11.06
N ALA A 254 9.75 17.74 -10.31
CA ALA A 254 10.74 18.49 -9.58
C ALA A 254 10.68 18.16 -8.08
N PHE A 255 11.84 18.06 -7.42
CA PHE A 255 11.93 17.74 -6.00
C PHE A 255 12.61 18.86 -5.22
N TYR A 256 12.02 19.19 -4.07
CA TYR A 256 12.62 20.03 -3.05
C TYR A 256 13.04 19.16 -1.87
N LEU A 257 14.33 18.83 -1.77
CA LEU A 257 14.89 18.09 -0.65
C LEU A 257 15.23 19.03 0.51
N GLU A 258 14.70 18.75 1.69
CA GLU A 258 15.02 19.53 2.90
C GLU A 258 16.53 19.54 3.16
N GLY A 259 17.09 20.74 3.36
CA GLY A 259 18.55 20.94 3.53
C GLY A 259 19.33 21.14 2.23
N VAL A 260 18.69 21.07 1.06
CA VAL A 260 19.32 21.36 -0.24
C VAL A 260 18.67 22.62 -0.84
N GLU A 261 19.49 23.58 -1.25
CA GLU A 261 18.99 24.85 -1.83
C GLU A 261 18.48 24.68 -3.27
N ASP A 262 19.17 23.85 -4.05
CA ASP A 262 18.85 23.62 -5.46
C ASP A 262 17.68 22.67 -5.63
N VAL A 263 16.86 22.92 -6.64
CA VAL A 263 15.78 22.03 -7.06
C VAL A 263 16.39 20.85 -7.81
N LEU A 264 15.94 19.64 -7.48
CA LEU A 264 16.36 18.42 -8.16
C LEU A 264 15.33 18.08 -9.24
N ASP A 265 15.70 18.29 -10.51
CA ASP A 265 14.86 17.95 -11.66
C ASP A 265 15.01 16.48 -12.02
N TYR A 266 13.91 15.73 -11.97
CA TYR A 266 13.83 14.34 -12.44
C TYR A 266 13.09 14.30 -13.77
N VAL A 267 13.82 14.00 -14.84
CA VAL A 267 13.31 13.94 -16.21
C VAL A 267 13.29 12.47 -16.66
N PHE A 268 12.19 12.03 -17.26
CA PHE A 268 12.00 10.67 -17.75
C PHE A 268 11.29 10.59 -19.09
#